data_AF-A0A836UKW0-F1
#
_entry.id   AF-A0A836UKW0-F1
#
_cell.length_a   1.000
_cell.length_b   1.000
_cell.length_c   1.000
_cell.angle_alpha   90.00
_cell.angle_beta   90.00
_cell.angle_gamma   90.00
#
_symmetry.space_group_name_H-M   'P 1'
#
loop_
_entity.id
_entity.type
_entity.pdbx_description
1 polymer ?
#
loop_
_entity_poly.entity_id
_entity_poly.type
_entity_poly.pdbx_seq_one_letter_code
_entity_poly.pdbx_strand_id
1 'polypeptide(L)'
;MKTVIVVGILFGVVAAHGQEDYRNRLGVQRGGAVSFEPTGPGVVFGALDPAIKKWYVPQELYTDYGWRQWEYSNYARDTYERYVNTTREGDYFYDVYGNFTTHGWLIYDWRQDQPQPLGSGIFQSTRFNTWFNAVTISGDSQGQYNYSITVGDRIRTTLTPMTFSKPDFNGVQIDFASDKYAATILASRISEPIRGSSQGTGGSTEPITQTNTTSMFGGRATFQVGDFITLGTTLIDARNANSTLDLFDGDMVAGSLTAGQSTTPLTAIAVILSDDSPADGEGGAALFSHEVRIVSRDFDTGKETSFSLQQVVRPGSEWPVIFGGFRRPGFLAADGPERIIVNYDFNDPAYIGPDPTTIVGVDFDYVVANDFKIELWSDRQTGQRAVPAARWAGEVIDNSKPAFVVLSQLARATR
;
A
#
# COMPACT_ATOMS: atom_id res chain seq x y z
N MET A 1 -3.97 -58.36 -24.80
CA MET A 1 -4.38 -58.92 -26.11
C MET A 1 -5.37 -57.96 -26.75
N LYS A 2 -5.09 -57.57 -27.99
CA LYS A 2 -5.86 -56.77 -28.97
C LYS A 2 -7.32 -56.40 -28.59
N THR A 3 -7.61 -55.10 -28.67
CA THR A 3 -8.81 -54.62 -29.38
C THR A 3 -8.46 -53.38 -30.18
N VAL A 4 -8.47 -53.55 -31.49
CA VAL A 4 -8.29 -52.55 -32.54
C VAL A 4 -9.68 -52.12 -32.97
N ILE A 5 -9.94 -50.81 -33.06
CA ILE A 5 -11.00 -50.28 -33.92
C ILE A 5 -10.35 -49.28 -34.87
N VAL A 6 -10.24 -49.73 -36.11
CA VAL A 6 -9.94 -48.95 -37.30
C VAL A 6 -11.28 -48.49 -37.86
N VAL A 7 -11.44 -47.19 -38.08
CA VAL A 7 -12.35 -46.66 -39.11
C VAL A 7 -11.54 -45.64 -39.89
N GLY A 8 -11.44 -45.87 -41.20
CA GLY A 8 -10.75 -44.99 -42.12
C GLY A 8 -11.68 -44.34 -43.13
N ILE A 9 -11.02 -43.52 -43.97
CA ILE A 9 -11.39 -43.03 -45.30
C ILE A 9 -12.04 -41.64 -45.33
N LEU A 10 -11.31 -40.61 -45.79
CA LEU A 10 -11.31 -40.20 -47.21
C LEU A 10 -10.20 -39.17 -47.51
N PHE A 11 -9.45 -39.42 -48.58
CA PHE A 11 -8.51 -38.48 -49.19
C PHE A 11 -9.28 -37.37 -49.93
N GLY A 12 -8.95 -36.12 -49.63
CA GLY A 12 -9.29 -34.96 -50.44
C GLY A 12 -8.03 -34.17 -50.73
N VAL A 13 -7.46 -34.36 -51.92
CA VAL A 13 -6.36 -33.55 -52.45
C VAL A 13 -6.95 -32.20 -52.86
N VAL A 14 -6.61 -31.14 -52.13
CA VAL A 14 -6.68 -29.77 -52.63
C VAL A 14 -5.31 -29.15 -52.41
N ALA A 15 -4.58 -28.94 -53.50
CA ALA A 15 -3.38 -28.13 -53.49
C ALA A 15 -3.77 -26.68 -53.18
N ALA A 16 -3.50 -26.23 -51.96
CA ALA A 16 -3.44 -24.82 -51.62
C ALA A 16 -1.99 -24.49 -51.29
N HIS A 17 -1.31 -23.86 -52.24
CA HIS A 17 -0.02 -23.23 -52.01
C HIS A 17 -0.23 -22.03 -51.07
N GLY A 18 -0.04 -22.27 -49.77
CA GLY A 18 0.20 -21.21 -48.80
C GLY A 18 1.62 -20.70 -48.99
N GLN A 19 1.77 -19.60 -49.71
CA GLN A 19 3.03 -18.87 -49.80
C GLN A 19 3.30 -18.24 -48.43
N GLU A 20 4.16 -18.87 -47.63
CA GLU A 20 4.65 -18.31 -46.38
C GLU A 20 5.44 -17.03 -46.69
N ASP A 21 4.91 -15.89 -46.28
CA ASP A 21 5.50 -14.57 -46.54
C ASP A 21 6.62 -14.31 -45.52
N TYR A 22 7.83 -14.80 -45.82
CA TYR A 22 9.05 -14.68 -45.00
C TYR A 22 9.71 -13.28 -45.01
N ARG A 23 8.93 -12.22 -45.25
CA ARG A 23 9.45 -10.92 -45.70
C ARG A 23 10.35 -10.16 -44.73
N ASN A 24 10.35 -10.49 -43.43
CA ASN A 24 11.10 -9.71 -42.43
C ASN A 24 12.17 -10.51 -41.66
N ARG A 25 12.47 -11.76 -42.04
CA ARG A 25 13.41 -12.61 -41.29
C ARG A 25 14.76 -12.86 -41.98
N LEU A 26 14.94 -12.36 -43.20
CA LEU A 26 16.17 -12.45 -43.95
C LEU A 26 16.58 -11.02 -44.32
N GLY A 27 17.77 -10.58 -43.86
CA GLY A 27 18.29 -9.24 -44.08
C GLY A 27 18.19 -8.78 -45.54
N VAL A 28 18.07 -7.47 -45.75
CA VAL A 28 17.86 -6.89 -47.08
C VAL A 28 19.10 -7.14 -47.94
N GLN A 29 18.92 -7.87 -49.04
CA GLN A 29 20.00 -8.21 -49.95
C GLN A 29 20.29 -7.02 -50.88
N ARG A 30 21.44 -6.35 -50.70
CA ARG A 30 21.96 -5.36 -51.66
C ARG A 30 23.22 -5.92 -52.32
N GLY A 31 23.17 -6.15 -53.62
CA GLY A 31 24.37 -6.45 -54.42
C GLY A 31 25.12 -7.72 -54.01
N GLY A 32 24.43 -8.76 -53.52
CA GLY A 32 25.02 -10.07 -53.26
C GLY A 32 25.61 -10.29 -51.86
N ALA A 33 25.59 -9.29 -50.97
CA ALA A 33 25.97 -9.47 -49.56
C ALA A 33 24.74 -9.29 -48.65
N VAL A 34 24.56 -10.18 -47.67
CA VAL A 34 23.53 -10.06 -46.63
C VAL A 34 24.13 -9.25 -45.49
N SER A 35 23.62 -8.03 -45.25
CA SER A 35 24.02 -7.19 -44.12
C SER A 35 23.04 -7.34 -42.97
N PHE A 36 23.56 -7.45 -41.75
CA PHE A 36 22.81 -7.51 -40.49
C PHE A 36 23.06 -6.27 -39.63
N GLU A 37 23.46 -5.15 -40.24
CA GLU A 37 23.65 -3.90 -39.51
C GLU A 37 22.31 -3.45 -38.89
N PRO A 38 22.31 -2.97 -37.63
CA PRO A 38 21.14 -2.37 -37.03
C PRO A 38 20.73 -1.18 -37.91
N THR A 39 19.58 -1.30 -38.58
CA THR A 39 18.98 -0.16 -39.25
C THR A 39 18.41 0.72 -38.15
N GLY A 40 19.14 1.79 -37.81
CA GLY A 40 18.54 2.93 -37.12
C GLY A 40 17.33 3.43 -37.92
N PRO A 41 16.42 4.21 -37.31
CA PRO A 41 15.21 4.68 -37.98
C PRO A 41 15.56 5.28 -39.35
N GLY A 42 15.15 4.58 -40.40
CA GLY A 42 15.46 4.95 -41.77
C GLY A 42 14.78 6.27 -42.08
N VAL A 43 15.56 7.25 -42.53
CA VAL A 43 15.01 8.56 -42.87
C VAL A 43 14.24 8.45 -44.20
N VAL A 44 12.94 8.72 -44.17
CA VAL A 44 12.09 8.63 -45.37
C VAL A 44 12.40 9.84 -46.26
N PHE A 45 13.00 9.61 -47.43
CA PHE A 45 13.37 10.69 -48.37
C PHE A 45 12.19 11.57 -48.81
N GLY A 46 10.96 11.03 -48.86
CA GLY A 46 9.75 11.83 -49.14
C GLY A 46 9.33 12.79 -48.02
N ALA A 47 9.85 12.61 -46.80
CA ALA A 47 9.70 13.53 -45.68
C ALA A 47 10.83 14.57 -45.60
N LEU A 48 11.89 14.41 -46.40
CA LEU A 48 13.06 15.28 -46.52
C LEU A 48 12.99 16.13 -47.82
N ASP A 49 11.97 16.96 -48.00
CA ASP A 49 12.02 18.01 -49.02
C ASP A 49 12.42 19.33 -48.32
N PRO A 50 13.51 20.02 -48.70
CA PRO A 50 14.01 21.17 -47.95
C PRO A 50 13.10 22.40 -48.10
N ALA A 51 12.00 22.42 -47.36
CA ALA A 51 11.27 23.62 -47.04
C ALA A 51 11.62 24.02 -45.59
N ILE A 52 12.18 25.22 -45.43
CA ILE A 52 12.69 25.85 -44.19
C ILE A 52 11.65 25.91 -43.03
N LYS A 53 10.45 25.35 -43.17
CA LYS A 53 9.34 25.66 -42.28
C LYS A 53 9.28 24.86 -40.99
N LYS A 54 9.53 23.54 -40.90
CA LYS A 54 9.34 22.79 -39.63
C LYS A 54 10.17 21.51 -39.55
N TRP A 55 11.46 21.61 -39.24
CA TRP A 55 12.37 20.47 -39.07
C TRP A 55 12.04 19.54 -37.87
N TYR A 56 11.15 19.97 -36.96
CA TYR A 56 10.93 19.30 -35.67
C TYR A 56 9.75 18.32 -35.62
N VAL A 57 9.19 17.90 -36.76
CA VAL A 57 7.99 17.07 -36.76
C VAL A 57 8.33 15.59 -37.05
N PRO A 58 7.84 14.63 -36.23
CA PRO A 58 8.09 13.21 -36.44
C PRO A 58 7.73 12.73 -37.85
N GLN A 59 8.56 11.87 -38.43
CA GLN A 59 8.36 11.35 -39.79
C GLN A 59 7.16 10.41 -39.89
N GLU A 60 6.78 9.79 -38.77
CA GLU A 60 5.63 8.87 -38.62
C GLU A 60 4.30 9.57 -38.99
N LEU A 61 4.20 10.89 -38.81
CA LEU A 61 3.01 11.66 -39.20
C LEU A 61 2.76 11.65 -40.72
N TYR A 62 3.81 11.53 -41.53
CA TYR A 62 3.68 11.45 -42.98
C TYR A 62 3.14 10.08 -43.42
N THR A 63 3.59 8.99 -42.79
CA THR A 63 3.16 7.63 -43.14
C THR A 63 1.77 7.30 -42.63
N ASP A 64 1.47 7.67 -41.38
CA ASP A 64 0.27 7.18 -40.69
C ASP A 64 -0.94 8.07 -40.98
N TYR A 65 -0.69 9.36 -41.22
CA TYR A 65 -1.74 10.37 -41.39
C TYR A 65 -1.65 11.12 -42.73
N GLY A 66 -0.72 10.74 -43.62
CA GLY A 66 -0.54 11.38 -44.93
C GLY A 66 -0.11 12.85 -44.82
N TRP A 67 0.44 13.26 -43.67
CA TRP A 67 0.61 14.67 -43.35
C TRP A 67 1.79 15.31 -44.10
N ARG A 68 1.51 16.30 -44.94
CA ARG A 68 2.49 16.97 -45.80
C ARG A 68 2.92 18.31 -45.22
N GLN A 69 4.17 18.39 -44.77
CA GLN A 69 4.74 19.58 -44.12
C GLN A 69 4.76 20.84 -45.02
N TRP A 70 4.77 20.65 -46.34
CA TRP A 70 4.94 21.69 -47.35
C TRP A 70 3.63 22.31 -47.83
N GLU A 71 2.48 21.72 -47.51
CA GLU A 71 1.18 22.24 -47.94
C GLU A 71 0.78 23.49 -47.14
N TYR A 72 0.23 24.48 -47.84
CA TYR A 72 -0.27 25.72 -47.22
C TYR A 72 -1.51 25.40 -46.38
N SER A 73 -1.44 25.67 -45.07
CA SER A 73 -2.57 25.52 -44.14
C SER A 73 -3.23 26.87 -43.89
N ASN A 74 -4.56 26.94 -44.05
CA ASN A 74 -5.36 28.12 -43.74
C ASN A 74 -6.41 27.79 -42.68
N TYR A 75 -6.12 28.15 -41.43
CA TYR A 75 -6.99 27.84 -40.30
C TYR A 75 -8.26 28.69 -40.20
N ALA A 76 -8.45 29.63 -41.14
CA ALA A 76 -9.69 30.40 -41.28
C ALA A 76 -10.69 29.72 -42.24
N ARG A 77 -10.23 28.80 -43.09
CA ARG A 77 -11.08 27.98 -43.97
C ARG A 77 -11.24 26.56 -43.45
N ASP A 78 -10.15 26.00 -42.93
CA ASP A 78 -10.11 24.68 -42.32
C ASP A 78 -9.92 24.83 -40.81
N THR A 79 -10.54 24.00 -39.99
CA THR A 79 -10.30 24.06 -38.55
C THR A 79 -8.85 23.69 -38.23
N TYR A 80 -8.23 24.40 -37.26
CA TYR A 80 -6.90 24.03 -36.79
C TYR A 80 -6.93 22.63 -36.18
N GLU A 81 -6.30 21.68 -36.86
CA GLU A 81 -6.06 20.33 -36.36
C GLU A 81 -4.66 20.25 -35.74
N ARG A 82 -4.61 19.95 -34.45
CA ARG A 82 -3.36 19.80 -33.70
C ARG A 82 -2.67 18.50 -34.11
N TYR A 83 -1.34 18.55 -34.29
CA TYR A 83 -0.47 17.38 -34.45
C TYR A 83 -0.90 16.22 -33.55
N VAL A 84 -1.19 15.08 -34.17
CA VAL A 84 -1.46 13.83 -33.46
C VAL A 84 -0.11 13.32 -32.97
N ASN A 85 0.11 13.35 -31.65
CA ASN A 85 1.28 12.68 -31.10
C ASN A 85 1.08 11.18 -31.36
N THR A 86 2.03 10.49 -31.99
CA THR A 86 1.94 9.04 -32.21
C THR A 86 1.88 8.26 -30.89
N THR A 87 2.34 8.88 -29.79
CA THR A 87 2.17 8.40 -28.42
C THR A 87 0.84 8.83 -27.77
N ARG A 88 -0.17 9.35 -28.49
CA ARG A 88 -1.48 9.68 -27.88
C ARG A 88 -2.12 8.45 -27.23
N GLU A 89 -1.81 7.28 -27.75
CA GLU A 89 -2.29 5.98 -27.27
C GLU A 89 -1.46 5.40 -26.13
N GLY A 90 -0.40 6.10 -25.69
CA GLY A 90 0.47 5.72 -24.58
C GLY A 90 1.70 4.94 -24.99
N ASP A 91 2.34 4.32 -24.00
CA ASP A 91 3.54 3.52 -24.15
C ASP A 91 3.19 2.08 -24.56
N TYR A 92 4.12 1.43 -25.25
CA TYR A 92 3.99 0.03 -25.64
C TYR A 92 4.47 -0.87 -24.50
N PHE A 93 3.62 -1.79 -24.07
CA PHE A 93 3.93 -2.80 -23.06
C PHE A 93 4.24 -4.14 -23.72
N TYR A 94 5.37 -4.72 -23.30
CA TYR A 94 5.86 -6.00 -23.78
C TYR A 94 5.94 -6.98 -22.61
N ASP A 95 5.78 -8.27 -22.90
CA ASP A 95 6.05 -9.32 -21.92
C ASP A 95 7.57 -9.48 -21.67
N VAL A 96 7.93 -10.37 -20.74
CA VAL A 96 9.34 -10.67 -20.40
C VAL A 96 10.14 -11.24 -21.58
N TYR A 97 9.46 -11.78 -22.60
CA TYR A 97 10.06 -12.33 -23.82
C TYR A 97 10.11 -11.33 -24.98
N GLY A 98 9.66 -10.09 -24.78
CA GLY A 98 9.63 -9.04 -25.79
C GLY A 98 8.42 -9.11 -26.75
N ASN A 99 7.40 -9.91 -26.45
CA ASN A 99 6.17 -9.94 -27.23
C ASN A 99 5.28 -8.76 -26.84
N PHE A 100 4.71 -8.10 -27.85
CA PHE A 100 3.75 -7.01 -27.64
C PHE A 100 2.50 -7.51 -26.92
N THR A 101 2.18 -6.88 -25.78
CA THR A 101 1.00 -7.22 -24.96
C THR A 101 -0.11 -6.20 -25.18
N THR A 102 0.19 -4.92 -24.97
CA THR A 102 -0.80 -3.84 -25.08
C THR A 102 -0.12 -2.49 -25.22
N HIS A 103 -0.87 -1.44 -25.54
CA HIS A 103 -0.40 -0.06 -25.53
C HIS A 103 -1.30 0.77 -24.61
N GLY A 104 -0.73 1.70 -23.85
CA GLY A 104 -1.52 2.50 -22.90
C GLY A 104 -0.70 3.40 -21.99
N TRP A 105 -1.37 4.10 -21.09
CA TRP A 105 -0.71 4.95 -20.10
C TRP A 105 -0.59 4.20 -18.76
N LEU A 106 0.61 4.11 -18.20
CA LEU A 106 0.76 3.67 -16.81
C LEU A 106 0.17 4.74 -15.89
N ILE A 107 -0.95 4.43 -15.24
CA ILE A 107 -1.67 5.36 -14.36
C ILE A 107 -1.25 5.16 -12.89
N TYR A 108 -1.20 3.90 -12.47
CA TYR A 108 -0.86 3.49 -11.11
C TYR A 108 -0.02 2.22 -11.17
N ASP A 109 1.03 2.15 -10.36
CA ASP A 109 1.83 0.94 -10.16
C ASP A 109 2.18 0.83 -8.69
N TRP A 110 2.04 -0.37 -8.12
CA TRP A 110 2.52 -0.67 -6.78
C TRP A 110 3.29 -1.98 -6.83
N ARG A 111 4.60 -1.88 -6.59
CA ARG A 111 5.54 -3.00 -6.58
C ARG A 111 6.18 -3.18 -5.21
N GLN A 112 6.45 -4.44 -4.89
CA GLN A 112 7.18 -4.83 -3.71
C GLN A 112 8.23 -5.86 -4.14
N ASP A 113 9.46 -5.40 -4.33
CA ASP A 113 10.61 -6.22 -4.69
C ASP A 113 11.42 -6.53 -3.42
N GLN A 114 11.49 -7.81 -3.04
CA GLN A 114 12.19 -8.28 -1.84
C GLN A 114 13.03 -9.52 -2.16
N PRO A 115 14.25 -9.66 -1.59
CA PRO A 115 14.97 -8.67 -0.77
C PRO A 115 15.75 -7.65 -1.63
N GLN A 116 15.43 -6.35 -1.50
CA GLN A 116 16.15 -5.26 -2.17
C GLN A 116 15.99 -3.92 -1.42
N PRO A 117 17.04 -3.08 -1.28
CA PRO A 117 16.88 -1.70 -0.82
C PRO A 117 15.97 -0.90 -1.77
N LEU A 118 15.11 -0.03 -1.23
CA LEU A 118 14.12 0.73 -2.01
C LEU A 118 13.15 -0.16 -2.81
N GLY A 119 12.89 -1.37 -2.32
CA GLY A 119 12.10 -2.38 -3.02
C GLY A 119 10.60 -2.13 -3.02
N SER A 120 10.08 -1.27 -2.13
CA SER A 120 8.66 -0.88 -2.15
C SER A 120 8.45 0.38 -2.99
N GLY A 121 7.98 0.23 -4.22
CA GLY A 121 7.73 1.33 -5.16
C GLY A 121 6.24 1.60 -5.36
N ILE A 122 5.80 2.84 -5.20
CA ILE A 122 4.49 3.28 -5.69
C ILE A 122 4.69 4.37 -6.73
N PHE A 123 4.07 4.20 -7.87
CA PHE A 123 4.01 5.17 -8.95
C PHE A 123 2.57 5.65 -9.13
N GLN A 124 2.40 6.98 -9.16
CA GLN A 124 1.12 7.61 -9.47
C GLN A 124 1.33 8.66 -10.54
N SER A 125 0.72 8.46 -11.70
CA SER A 125 0.83 9.38 -12.82
C SER A 125 0.13 10.71 -12.50
N THR A 126 0.64 11.82 -13.05
CA THR A 126 -0.11 13.09 -13.08
C THR A 126 -1.49 12.91 -13.74
N ARG A 127 -1.62 11.97 -14.68
CA ARG A 127 -2.88 11.58 -15.33
C ARG A 127 -3.89 10.94 -14.37
N PHE A 128 -3.44 10.23 -13.34
CA PHE A 128 -4.32 9.66 -12.33
C PHE A 128 -5.16 10.75 -11.65
N ASN A 129 -4.53 11.88 -11.31
CA ASN A 129 -5.21 12.99 -10.66
C ASN A 129 -5.98 13.85 -11.65
N THR A 130 -5.41 14.12 -12.83
CA THR A 130 -5.99 15.08 -13.78
C THR A 130 -7.08 14.48 -14.65
N TRP A 131 -7.00 13.20 -15.02
CA TRP A 131 -7.99 12.55 -15.88
C TRP A 131 -9.02 11.77 -15.07
N PHE A 132 -8.57 11.08 -14.02
CA PHE A 132 -9.40 10.18 -13.21
C PHE A 132 -9.78 10.76 -11.83
N ASN A 133 -9.43 12.02 -11.55
CA ASN A 133 -9.69 12.65 -10.24
C ASN A 133 -9.21 11.80 -9.04
N ALA A 134 -8.07 11.13 -9.21
CA ALA A 134 -7.44 10.26 -8.22
C ALA A 134 -8.27 9.04 -7.81
N VAL A 135 -9.19 8.57 -8.67
CA VAL A 135 -9.93 7.31 -8.49
C VAL A 135 -10.11 6.61 -9.84
N THR A 136 -9.60 5.39 -9.96
CA THR A 136 -9.82 4.52 -11.12
C THR A 136 -10.55 3.27 -10.67
N ILE A 137 -11.65 2.94 -11.36
CA ILE A 137 -12.45 1.74 -11.11
C ILE A 137 -12.46 0.92 -12.39
N SER A 138 -12.05 -0.34 -12.30
CA SER A 138 -12.21 -1.32 -13.36
C SER A 138 -13.04 -2.47 -12.82
N GLY A 139 -13.99 -2.98 -13.60
CA GLY A 139 -14.80 -4.11 -13.19
C GLY A 139 -15.29 -4.88 -14.39
N ASP A 140 -15.65 -6.12 -14.14
CA ASP A 140 -16.24 -7.01 -15.13
C ASP A 140 -17.22 -7.96 -14.42
N SER A 141 -18.11 -8.54 -15.21
CA SER A 141 -19.18 -9.39 -14.72
C SER A 141 -19.42 -10.54 -15.69
N GLN A 142 -19.52 -11.75 -15.16
CA GLN A 142 -19.89 -12.93 -15.90
C GLN A 142 -21.00 -13.70 -15.17
N GLY A 143 -22.22 -13.61 -15.70
CA GLY A 143 -23.39 -14.25 -15.11
C GLY A 143 -23.70 -13.69 -13.72
N GLN A 144 -23.69 -14.56 -12.71
CA GLN A 144 -23.88 -14.18 -11.31
C GLN A 144 -22.61 -13.62 -10.64
N TYR A 145 -21.46 -13.60 -11.30
CA TYR A 145 -20.19 -13.16 -10.70
C TYR A 145 -19.85 -11.76 -11.16
N ASN A 146 -19.60 -10.87 -10.21
CA ASN A 146 -19.18 -9.50 -10.44
C ASN A 146 -17.88 -9.26 -9.69
N TYR A 147 -16.90 -8.61 -10.32
CA TYR A 147 -15.71 -8.15 -9.64
C TYR A 147 -15.40 -6.70 -10.03
N SER A 148 -14.82 -5.96 -9.10
CA SER A 148 -14.30 -4.62 -9.36
C SER A 148 -13.03 -4.36 -8.57
N ILE A 149 -12.08 -3.68 -9.20
CA ILE A 149 -10.84 -3.19 -8.61
C ILE A 149 -10.91 -1.68 -8.67
N THR A 150 -10.88 -1.06 -7.49
CA THR A 150 -10.89 0.39 -7.30
C THR A 150 -9.55 0.80 -6.71
N VAL A 151 -8.84 1.71 -7.37
CA VAL A 151 -7.61 2.31 -6.87
C VAL A 151 -7.85 3.80 -6.69
N GLY A 152 -7.55 4.34 -5.52
CA GLY A 152 -7.90 5.70 -5.21
C GLY A 152 -7.14 6.31 -4.05
N ASP A 153 -7.01 7.63 -4.07
CA ASP A 153 -6.37 8.36 -2.97
C ASP A 153 -7.34 8.62 -1.81
N ARG A 154 -8.65 8.66 -2.13
CA ARG A 154 -9.74 9.12 -1.23
C ARG A 154 -11.01 8.29 -1.40
N ILE A 155 -10.93 7.01 -1.09
CA ILE A 155 -12.07 6.09 -1.19
C ILE A 155 -12.79 6.06 0.16
N ARG A 156 -14.11 6.26 0.15
CA ARG A 156 -14.94 5.99 1.31
C ARG A 156 -15.13 4.49 1.42
N THR A 157 -14.48 3.86 2.41
CA THR A 157 -14.51 2.40 2.57
C THR A 157 -14.95 2.01 3.97
N THR A 158 -15.86 1.03 4.05
CA THR A 158 -16.34 0.45 5.31
C THR A 158 -16.45 -1.06 5.17
N LEU A 159 -15.69 -1.82 5.96
CA LEU A 159 -15.85 -3.27 6.06
C LEU A 159 -16.97 -3.59 7.04
N THR A 160 -16.81 -3.18 8.29
CA THR A 160 -17.87 -3.13 9.29
C THR A 160 -17.71 -1.83 10.07
N PRO A 161 -18.79 -1.24 10.62
CA PRO A 161 -18.66 -0.07 11.48
C PRO A 161 -17.72 -0.32 12.66
N MET A 162 -17.62 -1.55 13.20
CA MET A 162 -16.78 -1.82 14.38
C MET A 162 -15.32 -2.18 14.07
N THR A 163 -15.00 -2.50 12.82
CA THR A 163 -13.65 -2.99 12.45
C THR A 163 -12.92 -2.02 11.53
N PHE A 164 -13.57 -1.56 10.45
CA PHE A 164 -12.97 -0.62 9.51
C PHE A 164 -14.03 0.30 8.93
N SER A 165 -13.91 1.59 9.22
CA SER A 165 -14.68 2.65 8.59
C SER A 165 -13.76 3.85 8.40
N LYS A 166 -13.33 4.10 7.16
CA LYS A 166 -12.48 5.23 6.82
C LYS A 166 -13.12 6.09 5.73
N PRO A 167 -13.18 7.41 5.91
CA PRO A 167 -13.72 8.33 4.89
C PRO A 167 -12.74 8.63 3.76
N ASP A 168 -11.44 8.50 4.03
CA ASP A 168 -10.35 8.92 3.14
C ASP A 168 -9.32 7.79 3.00
N PHE A 169 -9.78 6.58 2.61
CA PHE A 169 -8.88 5.45 2.40
C PHE A 169 -8.07 5.65 1.13
N ASN A 170 -6.75 5.56 1.25
CA ASN A 170 -5.81 5.63 0.13
C ASN A 170 -5.28 4.22 -0.13
N GLY A 171 -5.47 3.69 -1.34
CA GLY A 171 -4.99 2.35 -1.69
C GLY A 171 -5.85 1.66 -2.74
N VAL A 172 -5.83 0.34 -2.67
CA VAL A 172 -6.54 -0.57 -3.57
C VAL A 172 -7.67 -1.26 -2.81
N GLN A 173 -8.86 -1.26 -3.39
CA GLN A 173 -10.02 -2.00 -2.94
C GLN A 173 -10.45 -2.96 -4.05
N ILE A 174 -10.56 -4.23 -3.73
CA ILE A 174 -11.05 -5.28 -4.63
C ILE A 174 -12.35 -5.79 -4.06
N ASP A 175 -13.43 -5.66 -4.81
CA ASP A 175 -14.74 -6.17 -4.47
C ASP A 175 -15.12 -7.32 -5.39
N PHE A 176 -15.74 -8.33 -4.82
CA PHE A 176 -16.28 -9.49 -5.50
C PHE A 176 -17.68 -9.76 -4.95
N ALA A 177 -18.64 -9.98 -5.84
CA ALA A 177 -20.00 -10.28 -5.46
C ALA A 177 -20.60 -11.38 -6.35
N SER A 178 -21.34 -12.27 -5.73
CA SER A 178 -22.14 -13.32 -6.32
C SER A 178 -23.40 -13.56 -5.50
N ASP A 179 -24.35 -14.31 -6.05
CA ASP A 179 -25.66 -14.56 -5.43
C ASP A 179 -25.57 -15.05 -3.97
N LYS A 180 -24.52 -15.81 -3.62
CA LYS A 180 -24.33 -16.35 -2.26
C LYS A 180 -23.08 -15.85 -1.55
N TYR A 181 -22.22 -15.11 -2.23
CA TYR A 181 -20.89 -14.76 -1.73
C TYR A 181 -20.59 -13.30 -2.02
N ALA A 182 -20.12 -12.55 -1.03
CA ALA A 182 -19.53 -11.24 -1.28
C ALA A 182 -18.24 -11.11 -0.49
N ALA A 183 -17.21 -10.56 -1.13
CA ALA A 183 -15.91 -10.34 -0.52
C ALA A 183 -15.37 -8.96 -0.92
N THR A 184 -14.76 -8.27 0.03
CA THR A 184 -14.02 -7.03 -0.16
C THR A 184 -12.64 -7.20 0.42
N ILE A 185 -11.60 -6.90 -0.35
CA ILE A 185 -10.20 -6.90 0.08
C ILE A 185 -9.68 -5.48 -0.06
N LEU A 186 -8.97 -5.01 0.95
CA LEU A 186 -8.34 -3.69 1.02
C LEU A 186 -6.85 -3.88 1.17
N ALA A 187 -6.07 -3.13 0.39
CA ALA A 187 -4.62 -3.09 0.50
C ALA A 187 -4.15 -1.63 0.41
N SER A 188 -3.27 -1.23 1.31
CA SER A 188 -2.73 0.14 1.34
C SER A 188 -1.31 0.15 1.86
N ARG A 189 -0.47 1.05 1.32
CA ARG A 189 0.76 1.48 1.99
C ARG A 189 0.43 2.75 2.78
N ILE A 190 0.24 2.58 4.09
CA ILE A 190 -0.10 3.67 5.00
C ILE A 190 1.10 4.60 5.20
N SER A 191 2.32 4.06 5.18
CA SER A 191 3.53 4.88 5.23
C SER A 191 3.73 5.64 3.92
N GLU A 192 3.89 6.96 4.01
CA GLU A 192 4.11 7.83 2.84
C GLU A 192 3.11 7.55 1.71
N PRO A 193 1.80 7.78 1.98
CA PRO A 193 0.77 7.61 0.98
C PRO A 193 0.96 8.72 -0.05
N ILE A 194 1.02 8.34 -1.33
CA ILE A 194 1.06 9.33 -2.40
C ILE A 194 -0.34 9.93 -2.52
N ARG A 195 -0.41 11.26 -2.47
CA ARG A 195 -1.63 12.04 -2.69
C ARG A 195 -1.34 13.03 -3.80
N GLY A 196 -1.74 12.72 -5.02
CA GLY A 196 -1.28 13.44 -6.20
C GLY A 196 -0.43 12.57 -7.12
N SER A 197 0.60 13.15 -7.72
CA SER A 197 1.53 12.40 -8.55
C SER A 197 2.83 12.11 -7.81
N SER A 198 3.43 10.98 -8.13
CA SER A 198 4.76 10.62 -7.67
C SER A 198 5.77 11.51 -8.40
N GLN A 199 6.28 12.57 -7.74
CA GLN A 199 7.21 13.52 -8.36
C GLN A 199 8.66 13.23 -7.95
N GLY A 200 9.52 13.06 -8.95
CA GLY A 200 10.97 13.00 -8.78
C GLY A 200 11.63 14.38 -8.86
N THR A 201 12.93 14.41 -8.61
CA THR A 201 13.76 15.62 -8.73
C THR A 201 13.69 16.16 -10.16
N GLY A 202 13.26 17.41 -10.33
CA GLY A 202 13.12 18.04 -11.64
C GLY A 202 11.72 17.97 -12.26
N GLY A 203 10.71 17.49 -11.51
CA GLY A 203 9.31 17.52 -11.94
C GLY A 203 8.92 16.40 -12.91
N SER A 204 9.78 15.40 -13.12
CA SER A 204 9.40 14.15 -13.79
C SER A 204 8.56 13.29 -12.85
N THR A 205 7.66 12.48 -13.41
CA THR A 205 6.89 11.52 -12.63
C THR A 205 7.72 10.26 -12.45
N GLU A 206 8.17 9.99 -11.23
CA GLU A 206 9.02 8.84 -10.89
C GLU A 206 8.40 8.04 -9.75
N PRO A 207 8.62 6.72 -9.65
CA PRO A 207 8.13 5.93 -8.52
C PRO A 207 8.75 6.41 -7.18
N ILE A 208 7.91 6.59 -6.15
CA ILE A 208 8.37 6.83 -4.78
C ILE A 208 8.70 5.48 -4.17
N THR A 209 9.99 5.24 -4.03
CA THR A 209 10.55 3.99 -3.51
C THR A 209 10.97 4.13 -2.06
N GLN A 210 10.69 3.10 -1.27
CA GLN A 210 11.00 3.07 0.16
C GLN A 210 11.53 1.71 0.58
N THR A 211 12.48 1.73 1.53
CA THR A 211 12.98 0.53 2.18
C THR A 211 12.09 0.12 3.36
N ASN A 212 11.67 1.09 4.14
CA ASN A 212 10.85 0.88 5.33
C ASN A 212 9.42 1.32 5.03
N THR A 213 8.47 0.40 5.13
CA THR A 213 7.08 0.69 4.84
C THR A 213 6.15 0.16 5.92
N THR A 214 4.98 0.77 6.06
CA THR A 214 3.86 0.28 6.84
C THR A 214 2.75 0.00 5.87
N SER A 215 2.38 -1.28 5.75
CA SER A 215 1.31 -1.74 4.86
C SER A 215 0.12 -2.22 5.68
N MET A 216 -1.07 -2.09 5.11
CA MET A 216 -2.30 -2.58 5.69
C MET A 216 -3.02 -3.48 4.69
N PHE A 217 -3.50 -4.60 5.20
CA PHE A 217 -4.38 -5.51 4.51
C PHE A 217 -5.66 -5.70 5.33
N GLY A 218 -6.80 -5.53 4.68
CA GLY A 218 -8.10 -5.75 5.27
C GLY A 218 -8.95 -6.62 4.37
N GLY A 219 -9.89 -7.35 4.96
CA GLY A 219 -10.78 -8.20 4.21
C GLY A 219 -12.08 -8.41 4.94
N ARG A 220 -13.19 -8.41 4.21
CA ARG A 220 -14.49 -8.91 4.68
C ARG A 220 -15.01 -9.91 3.68
N ALA A 221 -15.46 -11.05 4.16
CA ALA A 221 -16.18 -12.03 3.35
C ALA A 221 -17.53 -12.32 4.00
N THR A 222 -18.55 -12.49 3.18
CA THR A 222 -19.90 -12.90 3.61
C THR A 222 -20.37 -14.04 2.73
N PHE A 223 -21.01 -15.01 3.37
CA PHE A 223 -21.56 -16.18 2.68
C PHE A 223 -22.97 -16.45 3.20
N GLN A 224 -23.88 -16.71 2.27
CA GLN A 224 -25.27 -17.01 2.56
C GLN A 224 -25.47 -18.53 2.61
N VAL A 225 -25.97 -19.03 3.73
CA VAL A 225 -26.30 -20.44 3.95
C VAL A 225 -27.83 -20.59 3.83
N GLY A 226 -28.28 -21.14 2.71
CA GLY A 226 -29.71 -21.19 2.37
C GLY A 226 -30.25 -19.79 2.08
N ASP A 227 -31.49 -19.52 2.48
CA ASP A 227 -32.18 -18.25 2.23
C ASP A 227 -32.39 -17.41 3.51
N PHE A 228 -31.85 -17.86 4.65
CA PHE A 228 -32.23 -17.33 5.97
C PHE A 228 -31.05 -16.95 6.86
N ILE A 229 -29.81 -17.39 6.56
CA ILE A 229 -28.63 -17.06 7.36
C ILE A 229 -27.53 -16.49 6.46
N THR A 230 -26.98 -15.34 6.86
CA THR A 230 -25.77 -14.76 6.30
C THR A 230 -24.69 -14.73 7.37
N LEU A 231 -23.57 -15.37 7.10
CA LEU A 231 -22.40 -15.37 7.97
C LEU A 231 -21.33 -14.47 7.37
N GLY A 232 -20.62 -13.73 8.22
CA GLY A 232 -19.59 -12.78 7.79
C GLY A 232 -18.35 -12.88 8.64
N THR A 233 -17.18 -12.81 8.00
CA THR A 233 -15.88 -12.73 8.66
C THR A 233 -15.23 -11.41 8.28
N THR A 234 -14.43 -10.84 9.16
CA THR A 234 -13.67 -9.63 8.86
C THR A 234 -12.30 -9.72 9.54
N LEU A 235 -11.26 -9.39 8.79
CA LEU A 235 -9.87 -9.39 9.22
C LEU A 235 -9.25 -8.06 8.81
N ILE A 236 -8.49 -7.43 9.69
CA ILE A 236 -7.72 -6.23 9.38
C ILE A 236 -6.37 -6.39 10.06
N ASP A 237 -5.34 -6.09 9.30
CA ASP A 237 -3.96 -6.19 9.70
C ASP A 237 -3.20 -4.97 9.16
N ALA A 238 -2.35 -4.39 10.00
CA ALA A 238 -1.47 -3.30 9.64
C ALA A 238 -0.09 -3.58 10.24
N ARG A 239 0.91 -3.71 9.37
CA ARG A 239 2.24 -4.18 9.75
C ARG A 239 3.34 -3.37 9.10
N ASN A 240 4.46 -3.27 9.80
CA ASN A 240 5.68 -2.74 9.23
C ASN A 240 6.36 -3.80 8.37
N ALA A 241 7.03 -3.36 7.31
CA ALA A 241 7.78 -4.17 6.38
C ALA A 241 9.10 -3.47 6.08
N ASN A 242 10.12 -4.28 5.83
CA ASN A 242 11.43 -3.83 5.41
C ASN A 242 11.79 -4.56 4.12
N SER A 243 11.98 -3.82 3.04
CA SER A 243 12.23 -4.41 1.73
C SER A 243 13.57 -5.11 1.61
N THR A 244 14.53 -4.86 2.53
CA THR A 244 15.81 -5.60 2.55
C THR A 244 15.71 -6.96 3.21
N LEU A 245 14.65 -7.23 3.96
CA LEU A 245 14.39 -8.55 4.53
C LEU A 245 13.64 -9.39 3.50
N ASP A 246 13.95 -10.68 3.47
CA ASP A 246 13.26 -11.62 2.60
C ASP A 246 11.80 -11.77 3.05
N LEU A 247 10.88 -11.82 2.08
CA LEU A 247 9.43 -11.90 2.31
C LEU A 247 9.04 -13.16 3.12
N PHE A 248 9.88 -14.20 3.08
CA PHE A 248 9.65 -15.50 3.72
C PHE A 248 10.50 -15.78 4.96
N ASP A 249 11.40 -14.88 5.34
CA ASP A 249 12.33 -15.07 6.46
C ASP A 249 11.87 -14.34 7.74
N GLY A 250 10.62 -13.85 7.75
CA GLY A 250 9.98 -13.17 8.88
C GLY A 250 8.56 -13.66 9.14
N ASP A 251 7.96 -13.20 10.25
CA ASP A 251 6.56 -13.50 10.56
C ASP A 251 5.65 -12.68 9.62
N MET A 252 4.99 -13.38 8.71
CA MET A 252 4.07 -12.76 7.75
C MET A 252 2.87 -12.09 8.44
N VAL A 253 2.53 -12.45 9.68
CA VAL A 253 1.41 -11.85 10.42
C VAL A 253 1.89 -10.67 11.26
N ALA A 254 3.03 -10.79 11.96
CA ALA A 254 3.56 -9.70 12.78
C ALA A 254 4.30 -8.60 11.97
N GLY A 255 4.71 -8.90 10.73
CA GLY A 255 5.53 -8.02 9.91
C GLY A 255 7.01 -8.07 10.29
N SER A 256 7.79 -7.10 9.80
CA SER A 256 9.23 -7.03 10.01
C SER A 256 9.67 -5.65 10.51
N LEU A 257 10.67 -5.63 11.39
CA LEU A 257 11.26 -4.38 11.88
C LEU A 257 11.92 -3.59 10.76
N THR A 258 11.71 -2.27 10.78
CA THR A 258 12.33 -1.36 9.82
C THR A 258 13.83 -1.20 10.10
N ALA A 259 14.62 -0.83 9.08
CA ALA A 259 16.08 -0.78 9.13
C ALA A 259 16.68 0.17 10.21
N GLY A 260 15.87 1.04 10.82
CA GLY A 260 16.27 1.88 11.97
C GLY A 260 15.74 1.39 13.32
N GLN A 261 14.71 0.55 13.34
CA GLN A 261 14.15 -0.06 14.57
C GLN A 261 14.99 -1.24 15.05
N SER A 262 15.67 -1.93 14.13
CA SER A 262 16.47 -3.12 14.47
C SER A 262 17.87 -2.79 15.03
N THR A 263 18.33 -1.53 14.96
CA THR A 263 19.73 -1.18 15.31
C THR A 263 19.92 -0.85 16.78
N THR A 264 18.84 -0.55 17.49
CA THR A 264 18.86 -0.14 18.89
C THR A 264 17.63 -0.69 19.60
N PRO A 265 17.76 -1.14 20.87
CA PRO A 265 16.62 -1.67 21.59
C PRO A 265 15.56 -0.59 21.81
N LEU A 266 14.32 -1.04 21.92
CA LEU A 266 13.21 -0.24 22.41
C LEU A 266 13.41 0.01 23.89
N THR A 267 13.36 1.27 24.31
CA THR A 267 13.67 1.66 25.69
C THR A 267 12.52 2.36 26.40
N ALA A 268 11.46 2.75 25.67
CA ALA A 268 10.26 3.28 26.30
C ALA A 268 8.99 3.01 25.48
N ILE A 269 7.91 2.69 26.19
CA ILE A 269 6.54 2.59 25.65
C ILE A 269 5.63 3.46 26.50
N ALA A 270 4.73 4.21 25.88
CA ALA A 270 3.70 4.96 26.58
C ALA A 270 2.32 4.56 26.08
N VAL A 271 1.43 4.25 27.02
CA VAL A 271 0.00 4.00 26.78
C VAL A 271 -0.77 5.21 27.29
N ILE A 272 -1.50 5.88 26.42
CA ILE A 272 -2.29 7.08 26.74
C ILE A 272 -3.76 6.72 26.64
N LEU A 273 -4.50 7.02 27.69
CA LEU A 273 -5.94 6.86 27.76
C LEU A 273 -6.54 8.26 27.81
N SER A 274 -7.49 8.50 26.91
CA SER A 274 -8.21 9.77 26.79
C SER A 274 -9.66 9.50 26.46
N ASP A 275 -10.50 10.51 26.63
CA ASP A 275 -11.88 10.52 26.17
C ASP A 275 -11.94 10.55 24.61
N ASP A 276 -12.78 9.72 23.98
CA ASP A 276 -12.99 9.78 22.51
C ASP A 276 -13.91 10.96 22.13
N SER A 277 -14.79 11.38 23.05
CA SER A 277 -15.78 12.44 22.84
C SER A 277 -15.67 13.57 23.89
N PRO A 278 -14.48 14.19 24.10
CA PRO A 278 -14.24 15.14 25.19
C PRO A 278 -15.11 16.41 25.18
N ALA A 279 -15.86 16.65 24.10
CA ALA A 279 -16.71 17.81 23.91
C ALA A 279 -18.16 17.59 24.39
N ASP A 280 -18.57 16.36 24.74
CA ASP A 280 -19.93 16.05 25.18
C ASP A 280 -20.17 16.40 26.67
N GLY A 281 -19.09 16.55 27.45
CA GLY A 281 -19.15 16.84 28.88
C GLY A 281 -19.62 15.66 29.72
N GLU A 282 -19.71 14.46 29.14
CA GLU A 282 -19.91 13.21 29.85
C GLU A 282 -18.57 12.73 30.45
N GLY A 283 -18.60 11.67 31.27
CA GLY A 283 -17.35 11.12 31.81
C GLY A 283 -16.50 10.51 30.69
N GLY A 284 -15.18 10.58 30.81
CA GLY A 284 -14.27 10.01 29.81
C GLY A 284 -13.71 8.65 30.22
N ALA A 285 -12.50 8.34 29.78
CA ALA A 285 -11.92 7.00 29.94
C ALA A 285 -11.66 6.65 31.41
N ALA A 286 -12.16 5.50 31.86
CA ALA A 286 -11.92 5.00 33.22
C ALA A 286 -10.96 3.81 33.21
N LEU A 287 -9.82 3.92 33.90
CA LEU A 287 -8.81 2.88 34.09
C LEU A 287 -8.95 2.22 35.46
N PHE A 288 -9.34 0.95 35.50
CA PHE A 288 -9.51 0.17 36.72
C PHE A 288 -8.24 -0.59 37.10
N SER A 289 -7.60 -1.23 36.12
CA SER A 289 -6.36 -1.97 36.32
C SER A 289 -5.51 -1.95 35.06
N HIS A 290 -4.20 -2.01 35.27
CA HIS A 290 -3.21 -2.20 34.22
C HIS A 290 -2.26 -3.31 34.66
N GLU A 291 -1.91 -4.17 33.73
CA GLU A 291 -0.90 -5.20 33.89
C GLU A 291 -0.04 -5.25 32.63
N VAL A 292 1.21 -5.70 32.77
CA VAL A 292 2.11 -5.90 31.65
C VAL A 292 2.77 -7.26 31.78
N ARG A 293 2.92 -7.94 30.65
CA ARG A 293 3.69 -9.16 30.52
C ARG A 293 4.83 -8.93 29.54
N ILE A 294 6.05 -9.15 29.99
CA ILE A 294 7.25 -8.98 29.18
C ILE A 294 7.82 -10.36 28.87
N VAL A 295 8.00 -10.66 27.59
CA VAL A 295 8.64 -11.88 27.12
C VAL A 295 10.06 -11.55 26.70
N SER A 296 11.03 -12.16 27.38
CA SER A 296 12.45 -12.07 27.04
C SER A 296 12.96 -13.40 26.54
N ARG A 297 13.85 -13.36 25.55
CA ARG A 297 14.50 -14.52 24.96
C ARG A 297 15.99 -14.44 25.23
N ASP A 298 16.53 -15.52 25.76
CA ASP A 298 17.97 -15.75 25.76
C ASP A 298 18.38 -16.20 24.35
N PHE A 299 19.17 -15.38 23.65
CA PHE A 299 19.58 -15.65 22.28
C PHE A 299 20.67 -16.73 22.16
N ASP A 300 21.37 -17.07 23.24
CA ASP A 300 22.35 -18.16 23.24
C ASP A 300 21.66 -19.53 23.36
N THR A 301 20.60 -19.60 24.18
CA THR A 301 19.88 -20.85 24.46
C THR A 301 18.55 -20.99 23.71
N GLY A 302 18.04 -19.90 23.12
CA GLY A 302 16.72 -19.83 22.48
C GLY A 302 15.54 -19.90 23.46
N LYS A 303 15.80 -19.88 24.77
CA LYS A 303 14.76 -20.05 25.79
C LYS A 303 14.01 -18.75 26.04
N GLU A 304 12.69 -18.80 26.00
CA GLU A 304 11.82 -17.68 26.35
C GLU A 304 11.38 -17.74 27.80
N THR A 305 11.33 -16.57 28.45
CA THR A 305 10.86 -16.39 29.82
C THR A 305 9.90 -15.21 29.88
N SER A 306 8.73 -15.42 30.48
CA SER A 306 7.73 -14.39 30.69
C SER A 306 7.83 -13.80 32.09
N PHE A 307 7.77 -12.48 32.20
CA PHE A 307 7.80 -11.72 33.45
C PHE A 307 6.51 -10.91 33.58
N SER A 308 5.89 -10.96 34.76
CA SER A 308 4.75 -10.12 35.13
C SER A 308 5.19 -8.78 35.69
N LEU A 309 4.28 -7.81 35.72
CA LEU A 309 4.52 -6.48 36.28
C LEU A 309 5.20 -6.53 37.66
N GLN A 310 4.71 -7.37 38.58
CA GLN A 310 5.25 -7.43 39.95
C GLN A 310 6.69 -7.95 40.01
N GLN A 311 7.14 -8.74 39.04
CA GLN A 311 8.48 -9.33 39.00
C GLN A 311 9.52 -8.37 38.44
N VAL A 312 9.09 -7.42 37.61
CA VAL A 312 9.99 -6.47 36.94
C VAL A 312 10.10 -5.13 37.65
N VAL A 313 9.42 -4.98 38.80
CA VAL A 313 9.40 -3.75 39.59
C VAL A 313 10.17 -3.96 40.89
N ARG A 314 11.07 -3.04 41.19
CA ARG A 314 11.82 -3.04 42.44
C ARG A 314 10.84 -2.97 43.62
N PRO A 315 10.97 -3.83 44.64
CA PRO A 315 10.12 -3.76 45.83
C PRO A 315 10.15 -2.37 46.47
N GLY A 316 8.98 -1.76 46.65
CA GLY A 316 8.83 -0.42 47.20
C GLY A 316 9.02 0.73 46.20
N SER A 317 9.16 0.44 44.91
CA SER A 317 9.15 1.44 43.83
C SER A 317 7.87 1.34 43.02
N GLU A 318 7.55 2.40 42.28
CA GLU A 318 6.40 2.46 41.38
C GLU A 318 6.89 2.46 39.93
N TRP A 319 6.54 1.42 39.19
CA TRP A 319 6.74 1.33 37.74
C TRP A 319 5.63 0.45 37.16
N PRO A 320 5.02 0.77 36.00
CA PRO A 320 5.21 1.99 35.21
C PRO A 320 4.83 3.27 35.95
N VAL A 321 5.32 4.41 35.48
CA VAL A 321 4.98 5.72 36.05
C VAL A 321 3.70 6.24 35.39
N ILE A 322 2.71 6.58 36.20
CA ILE A 322 1.41 7.10 35.72
C ILE A 322 1.37 8.61 35.88
N PHE A 323 1.06 9.33 34.81
CA PHE A 323 0.85 10.78 34.81
C PHE A 323 -0.59 11.13 34.43
N GLY A 324 -1.08 12.24 34.99
CA GLY A 324 -2.41 12.75 34.72
C GLY A 324 -3.54 11.88 35.28
N GLY A 325 -4.76 12.21 34.88
CA GLY A 325 -5.99 11.56 35.31
C GLY A 325 -6.44 11.96 36.72
N PHE A 326 -7.75 12.00 36.91
CA PHE A 326 -8.40 12.27 38.18
C PHE A 326 -8.57 10.98 38.97
N ARG A 327 -8.07 10.96 40.21
CA ARG A 327 -8.22 9.81 41.10
C ARG A 327 -9.65 9.77 41.65
N ARG A 328 -10.43 8.77 41.23
CA ARG A 328 -11.77 8.48 41.75
C ARG A 328 -11.74 7.23 42.64
N PRO A 329 -12.77 6.95 43.45
CA PRO A 329 -12.82 5.74 44.27
C PRO A 329 -12.76 4.47 43.40
N GLY A 330 -11.61 3.81 43.39
CA GLY A 330 -11.39 2.53 42.70
C GLY A 330 -10.90 2.59 41.25
N PHE A 331 -10.70 3.77 40.66
CA PHE A 331 -10.19 3.92 39.28
C PHE A 331 -9.58 5.31 39.02
N LEU A 332 -8.76 5.43 37.97
CA LEU A 332 -8.36 6.72 37.40
C LEU A 332 -9.32 7.11 36.26
N ALA A 333 -9.72 8.37 36.21
CA ALA A 333 -10.59 8.89 35.14
C ALA A 333 -9.85 9.95 34.31
N ALA A 334 -9.94 9.86 32.98
CA ALA A 334 -9.52 10.88 32.04
C ALA A 334 -10.76 11.54 31.46
N ASP A 335 -11.30 12.54 32.17
CA ASP A 335 -12.53 13.24 31.79
C ASP A 335 -12.23 14.49 30.93
N GLY A 336 -12.97 14.68 29.85
CA GLY A 336 -12.82 15.85 28.98
C GLY A 336 -11.41 15.94 28.38
N PRO A 337 -10.68 17.06 28.51
CA PRO A 337 -9.35 17.20 27.91
C PRO A 337 -8.23 16.46 28.66
N GLU A 338 -8.53 15.87 29.83
CA GLU A 338 -7.55 15.17 30.67
C GLU A 338 -7.10 13.84 30.01
N ARG A 339 -5.88 13.39 30.32
CA ARG A 339 -5.35 12.11 29.81
C ARG A 339 -4.62 11.36 30.91
N ILE A 340 -4.79 10.05 30.95
CA ILE A 340 -3.97 9.16 31.78
C ILE A 340 -2.84 8.64 30.89
N ILE A 341 -1.60 8.88 31.29
CA ILE A 341 -0.41 8.44 30.56
C ILE A 341 0.31 7.41 31.43
N VAL A 342 0.34 6.16 30.98
CA VAL A 342 1.09 5.08 31.62
C VAL A 342 2.42 4.92 30.88
N ASN A 343 3.51 5.36 31.51
CA ASN A 343 4.84 5.36 30.91
C ASN A 343 5.68 4.17 31.40
N TYR A 344 6.01 3.28 30.47
CA TYR A 344 6.91 2.14 30.65
C TYR A 344 8.30 2.53 30.14
N ASP A 345 9.09 3.21 30.99
CA ASP A 345 10.49 3.51 30.71
C ASP A 345 11.37 2.38 31.24
N PHE A 346 11.98 1.61 30.35
CA PHE A 346 12.83 0.47 30.73
C PHE A 346 14.20 0.90 31.26
N ASN A 347 14.55 2.19 31.19
CA ASN A 347 15.75 2.74 31.83
C ASN A 347 15.47 3.26 33.25
N ASP A 348 14.22 3.22 33.72
CA ASP A 348 13.87 3.70 35.06
C ASP A 348 14.57 2.82 36.13
N PRO A 349 15.22 3.40 37.15
CA PRO A 349 15.83 2.63 38.25
C PRO A 349 14.86 1.72 39.03
N ALA A 350 13.55 1.98 38.94
CA ALA A 350 12.48 1.15 39.48
C ALA A 350 12.27 -0.14 38.66
N TYR A 351 12.66 -0.16 37.39
CA TYR A 351 12.62 -1.35 36.54
C TYR A 351 13.82 -2.26 36.86
N ILE A 352 13.52 -3.52 37.16
CA ILE A 352 14.49 -4.59 37.45
C ILE A 352 14.23 -5.84 36.59
N GLY A 353 13.48 -5.68 35.50
CA GLY A 353 13.15 -6.76 34.58
C GLY A 353 14.31 -7.14 33.64
N PRO A 354 14.03 -7.94 32.60
CA PRO A 354 15.04 -8.34 31.61
C PRO A 354 15.63 -7.12 30.88
N ASP A 355 16.88 -7.27 30.41
CA ASP A 355 17.55 -6.26 29.59
C ASP A 355 16.71 -5.97 28.33
N PRO A 356 16.44 -4.70 27.98
CA PRO A 356 15.66 -4.32 26.80
C PRO A 356 16.13 -4.96 25.48
N THR A 357 17.43 -5.30 25.36
CA THR A 357 17.99 -5.99 24.20
C THR A 357 17.53 -7.44 24.05
N THR A 358 17.01 -8.04 25.12
CA THR A 358 16.53 -9.43 25.15
C THR A 358 15.01 -9.54 25.04
N ILE A 359 14.29 -8.41 25.09
CA ILE A 359 12.83 -8.39 25.04
C ILE A 359 12.37 -8.67 23.61
N VAL A 360 11.51 -9.68 23.45
CA VAL A 360 10.92 -10.06 22.15
C VAL A 360 9.42 -9.76 22.08
N GLY A 361 8.77 -9.49 23.21
CA GLY A 361 7.36 -9.14 23.25
C GLY A 361 6.96 -8.43 24.54
N VAL A 362 5.98 -7.53 24.44
CA VAL A 362 5.37 -6.82 25.58
C VAL A 362 3.86 -6.80 25.37
N ASP A 363 3.13 -7.49 26.23
CA ASP A 363 1.68 -7.54 26.21
C ASP A 363 1.12 -6.63 27.32
N PHE A 364 0.07 -5.87 26.97
CA PHE A 364 -0.59 -4.91 27.86
C PHE A 364 -2.01 -5.37 28.16
N ASP A 365 -2.29 -5.68 29.43
CA ASP A 365 -3.59 -6.13 29.91
C ASP A 365 -4.27 -5.01 30.69
N TYR A 366 -5.24 -4.34 30.08
CA TYR A 366 -5.88 -3.15 30.62
C TYR A 366 -7.39 -3.38 30.81
N VAL A 367 -7.90 -3.02 31.99
CA VAL A 367 -9.34 -3.00 32.25
C VAL A 367 -9.80 -1.54 32.20
N VAL A 368 -10.43 -1.19 31.08
CA VAL A 368 -10.95 0.15 30.78
C VAL A 368 -12.47 0.12 30.64
N ALA A 369 -13.12 1.24 30.93
CA ALA A 369 -14.56 1.42 30.68
C ALA A 369 -14.90 2.85 30.25
N ASN A 370 -16.19 3.02 29.94
CA ASN A 370 -16.83 4.28 29.53
C ASN A 370 -16.48 4.70 28.09
N ASP A 371 -16.41 5.99 27.77
CA ASP A 371 -15.93 6.46 26.47
C ASP A 371 -14.41 6.60 26.50
N PHE A 372 -13.71 5.81 25.69
CA PHE A 372 -12.26 5.74 25.73
C PHE A 372 -11.61 5.67 24.35
N LYS A 373 -10.47 6.33 24.30
CA LYS A 373 -9.48 6.31 23.22
C LYS A 373 -8.13 5.97 23.82
N ILE A 374 -7.58 4.84 23.38
CA ILE A 374 -6.26 4.34 23.74
C ILE A 374 -5.28 4.71 22.63
N GLU A 375 -4.18 5.34 22.99
CA GLU A 375 -3.09 5.67 22.08
C GLU A 375 -1.80 5.03 22.59
N LEU A 376 -1.08 4.33 21.73
CA LEU A 376 0.20 3.70 22.05
C LEU A 376 1.34 4.44 21.33
N TRP A 377 2.44 4.63 22.05
CA TRP A 377 3.69 5.17 21.53
C TRP A 377 4.90 4.33 21.92
N SER A 378 5.95 4.30 21.08
CA SER A 378 7.29 3.86 21.48
C SER A 378 8.41 4.77 21.01
N ASP A 379 9.55 4.73 21.70
CA ASP A 379 10.79 5.46 21.37
C ASP A 379 11.43 5.05 20.03
N ARG A 380 10.90 3.97 19.42
CA ARG A 380 11.29 3.48 18.11
C ARG A 380 10.17 3.59 17.07
N GLN A 381 9.05 4.21 17.40
CA GLN A 381 7.96 4.39 16.44
C GLN A 381 8.38 5.35 15.33
N THR A 382 8.18 4.94 14.08
CA THR A 382 8.46 5.75 12.90
C THR A 382 7.22 6.54 12.52
N GLY A 383 7.40 7.81 12.14
CA GLY A 383 6.32 8.71 11.74
C GLY A 383 6.88 9.98 11.08
N GLN A 384 5.99 10.83 10.56
CA GLN A 384 6.41 12.10 9.94
C GLN A 384 6.92 13.15 10.94
N ARG A 385 6.86 12.87 12.24
CA ARG A 385 7.19 13.81 13.32
C ARG A 385 8.30 13.25 14.19
N ALA A 386 9.06 14.15 14.80
CA ALA A 386 10.18 13.79 15.67
C ALA A 386 9.71 12.97 16.87
N VAL A 387 10.48 11.94 17.20
CA VAL A 387 10.23 11.09 18.38
C VAL A 387 10.66 11.87 19.63
N PRO A 388 9.74 12.18 20.57
CA PRO A 388 10.09 12.90 21.79
C PRO A 388 10.89 12.03 22.76
N ALA A 389 11.54 12.68 23.73
CA ALA A 389 12.28 12.00 24.78
C ALA A 389 11.35 11.17 25.69
N ALA A 390 11.87 10.06 26.24
CA ALA A 390 11.16 9.08 27.07
C ALA A 390 10.54 9.60 28.38
N ARG A 391 10.76 10.87 28.76
CA ARG A 391 10.03 11.51 29.86
C ARG A 391 8.65 11.95 29.36
N TRP A 392 7.74 10.99 29.28
CA TRP A 392 6.40 11.17 28.75
C TRP A 392 5.49 11.90 29.74
N ALA A 393 5.06 13.11 29.36
CA ALA A 393 4.08 13.92 30.07
C ALA A 393 3.15 14.61 29.04
N GLY A 394 2.00 15.13 29.48
CA GLY A 394 1.03 15.80 28.60
C GLY A 394 1.65 16.90 27.74
N GLU A 395 2.54 17.72 28.32
CA GLU A 395 3.26 18.78 27.62
C GLU A 395 4.15 18.27 26.47
N VAL A 396 4.78 17.11 26.64
CA VAL A 396 5.61 16.49 25.60
C VAL A 396 4.76 16.03 24.43
N ILE A 397 3.57 15.48 24.71
CA ILE A 397 2.62 15.06 23.67
C ILE A 397 2.13 16.27 22.88
N ASP A 398 1.73 17.34 23.55
CA ASP A 398 1.17 18.52 22.89
C ASP A 398 2.22 19.26 22.04
N ASN A 399 3.48 19.27 22.48
CA ASN A 399 4.59 19.92 21.78
C ASN A 399 5.12 19.09 20.60
N SER A 400 5.33 17.78 20.79
CA SER A 400 5.95 16.91 19.77
C SER A 400 4.93 16.28 18.81
N LYS A 401 3.67 16.17 19.25
CA LYS A 401 2.55 15.52 18.56
C LYS A 401 2.96 14.23 17.85
N PRO A 402 3.52 13.25 18.58
CA PRO A 402 4.16 12.08 17.98
C PRO A 402 3.15 11.20 17.25
N ALA A 403 3.66 10.25 16.46
CA ALA A 403 2.80 9.24 15.85
C ALA A 403 2.27 8.31 16.95
N PHE A 404 0.98 7.99 16.89
CA PHE A 404 0.30 7.10 17.82
C PHE A 404 -0.37 5.95 17.07
N VAL A 405 -0.37 4.76 17.67
CA VAL A 405 -1.32 3.72 17.30
C VAL A 405 -2.59 3.95 18.10
N VAL A 406 -3.70 4.23 17.43
CA VAL A 406 -4.96 4.64 18.07
C VAL A 406 -5.99 3.52 18.01
N LEU A 407 -6.54 3.18 19.16
CA LEU A 407 -7.71 2.33 19.35
C LEU A 407 -8.78 3.17 20.03
N SER A 408 -9.88 3.47 19.34
CA SER A 408 -11.03 4.15 19.96
C SER A 408 -12.30 3.33 19.82
N GLN A 409 -13.19 3.48 20.79
CA GLN A 409 -14.55 2.98 20.68
C GLN A 409 -15.29 3.92 19.73
N LEU A 410 -15.69 3.45 18.54
CA LEU A 410 -16.45 4.29 17.62
C LEU A 410 -17.71 4.80 18.33
N ALA A 411 -17.74 6.12 18.54
CA ALA A 411 -18.84 6.83 19.18
C ALA A 411 -20.19 6.26 18.74
N ARG A 412 -21.05 5.96 19.72
CA ARG A 412 -22.47 5.73 19.43
C ARG A 412 -22.95 6.97 18.69
N ALA A 413 -23.27 6.82 17.40
CA ALA A 413 -24.09 7.79 16.71
C ALA A 413 -25.45 7.80 17.43
N THR A 414 -25.58 8.69 18.41
CA THR A 414 -26.86 9.04 19.02
C THR A 414 -27.72 9.63 17.92
N ARG A 415 -28.91 9.04 17.77
CA ARG A 415 -29.95 9.49 16.84
C ARG A 415 -30.52 10.83 17.24
#